data_AF-A0A445AWG2-F1
#
_entry.id   AF-A0A445AWG2-F1
#
_cell.length_a   1.000
_cell.length_b   1.000
_cell.length_c   1.000
_cell.angle_alpha   90.00
_cell.angle_beta   90.00
_cell.angle_gamma   90.00
#
_symmetry.space_group_name_H-M   'P 1'
#
loop_
_entity.id
_entity.type
_entity.pdbx_description
1 polymer ?
#
loop_
_entity_poly.entity_id
_entity_poly.type
_entity_poly.pdbx_seq_one_letter_code
_entity_poly.pdbx_strand_id
1 'polypeptide(L)'
;MKKTCENPKIKEFDKGGEWIAIYVGRDKYEVSSSQGNRNKFVVDLMNHECSRKKFQLSGYPCEHAMSCIRKCNYVNNYYKKEIYVNCYQHVIYPVNGLNLWEEFRMIMCYHQCLGNQ
;
A
#
# COMPACT_ATOMS: atom_id res chain seq x y z
N MET A 1 35.37 4.86 -1.82
CA MET A 1 34.35 4.29 -0.92
C MET A 1 32.97 4.57 -1.51
N LYS A 2 32.23 3.54 -1.95
CA LYS A 2 30.87 3.72 -2.46
C LYS A 2 29.97 4.04 -1.26
N LYS A 3 29.51 5.29 -1.13
CA LYS A 3 28.39 5.61 -0.24
C LYS A 3 27.16 4.96 -0.88
N THR A 4 26.69 3.86 -0.30
CA THR A 4 25.35 3.37 -0.63
C THR A 4 24.37 4.48 -0.27
N CYS A 5 23.60 4.94 -1.25
CA CYS A 5 22.50 5.86 -1.00
C CYS A 5 21.40 5.10 -0.26
N GLU A 6 21.56 4.93 1.04
CA GLU A 6 20.52 4.36 1.89
C GLU A 6 19.35 5.35 1.93
N ASN A 7 18.34 5.09 1.10
CA ASN A 7 17.11 5.86 1.12
C ASN A 7 16.36 5.52 2.43
N PRO A 8 16.10 6.49 3.33
CA PRO A 8 15.56 6.22 4.67
C PRO A 8 14.21 5.50 4.65
N LYS A 9 13.46 5.59 3.55
CA LYS A 9 12.20 4.84 3.37
C LYS A 9 12.39 3.33 3.22
N ILE A 10 13.54 2.86 2.75
CA ILE A 10 13.83 1.43 2.61
C ILE A 10 14.00 0.78 3.99
N LYS A 11 14.58 1.50 4.97
CA LYS A 11 14.80 0.99 6.33
C LYS A 11 13.52 0.65 7.09
N GLU A 12 12.38 1.26 6.74
CA GLU A 12 11.10 0.94 7.36
C GLU A 12 10.54 -0.41 6.90
N PHE A 13 10.89 -0.84 5.68
CA PHE A 13 10.42 -2.10 5.11
C PHE A 13 11.01 -3.31 5.85
N ASP A 14 12.27 -3.21 6.28
CA ASP A 14 12.99 -4.26 6.99
C ASP A 14 12.39 -4.58 8.37
N LYS A 15 11.74 -3.60 9.01
CA LYS A 15 11.08 -3.76 10.32
C LYS A 15 9.91 -4.75 10.28
N GLY A 16 9.35 -5.05 9.11
CA GLY A 16 8.32 -6.08 8.96
C GLY A 16 8.80 -7.49 9.34
N GLY A 17 10.11 -7.75 9.36
CA GLY A 17 10.69 -9.04 9.75
C GLY A 17 10.64 -9.35 11.25
N GLU A 18 10.39 -8.35 12.09
CA GLU A 18 10.27 -8.51 13.56
C GLU A 18 8.87 -8.95 14.01
N TRP A 19 7.94 -9.08 13.06
CA TRP A 19 6.53 -9.34 13.32
C TRP A 19 6.10 -10.69 12.73
N ILE A 20 5.36 -11.45 13.52
CA ILE A 20 4.81 -12.75 13.16
C ILE A 20 3.31 -12.58 12.94
N ALA A 21 2.89 -12.75 11.69
CA ALA A 21 1.48 -12.73 11.30
C ALA A 21 0.87 -14.14 11.35
N ILE A 22 -0.30 -14.26 11.96
CA ILE A 22 -1.11 -15.48 12.04
C ILE A 22 -2.46 -15.16 11.40
N TYR A 23 -2.88 -15.98 10.43
CA TYR A 23 -4.17 -15.80 9.77
C TYR A 23 -5.31 -16.21 10.70
N VAL A 24 -6.31 -15.35 10.85
CA VAL A 24 -7.48 -15.57 11.73
C VAL A 24 -8.77 -15.77 10.93
N GLY A 25 -8.72 -15.56 9.60
CA GLY A 25 -9.87 -15.66 8.71
C GLY A 25 -10.30 -14.32 8.13
N ARG A 26 -11.01 -14.36 6.99
CA ARG A 26 -11.60 -13.17 6.32
C ARG A 26 -10.58 -12.04 6.09
N ASP A 27 -9.40 -12.39 5.60
CA ASP A 27 -8.29 -11.46 5.33
C ASP A 27 -7.77 -10.69 6.56
N LYS A 28 -8.09 -11.18 7.76
CA LYS A 28 -7.58 -10.66 9.03
C LYS A 28 -6.44 -11.50 9.58
N TYR A 29 -5.49 -10.79 10.17
CA TYR A 29 -4.28 -11.35 10.73
C TYR A 29 -4.06 -10.81 12.14
N GLU A 30 -3.75 -11.71 13.06
CA GLU A 30 -3.16 -11.34 14.35
C GLU A 30 -1.65 -11.24 14.15
N VAL A 31 -1.08 -10.10 14.51
CA VAL A 31 0.34 -9.80 14.38
C VAL A 31 0.92 -9.59 15.78
N SER A 32 1.94 -10.37 16.11
CA SER A 32 2.66 -10.30 17.39
C SER A 32 4.16 -10.15 17.12
N SER A 33 4.93 -9.57 18.04
CA SER A 33 6.37 -9.42 17.79
C SER A 33 7.15 -10.67 18.19
N SER A 34 8.16 -10.98 17.39
CA SER A 34 8.99 -12.18 17.53
C SER A 34 9.84 -12.19 18.79
N GLN A 35 10.06 -11.02 19.41
CA GLN A 35 10.91 -10.84 20.59
C GLN A 35 10.20 -11.14 21.92
N GLY A 36 8.99 -11.72 21.89
CA GLY A 36 8.28 -12.18 23.10
C GLY A 36 7.56 -11.09 23.89
N ASN A 37 7.40 -9.89 23.32
CA ASN A 37 6.47 -8.90 23.87
C ASN A 37 5.01 -9.39 23.69
N ARG A 38 4.13 -9.03 24.64
CA ARG A 38 2.71 -9.46 24.62
C ARG A 38 1.81 -8.60 23.73
N ASN A 39 2.40 -7.67 22.97
CA ASN A 39 1.63 -6.75 22.14
C ASN A 39 1.11 -7.49 20.90
N LYS A 40 -0.21 -7.49 20.76
CA LYS A 40 -0.91 -8.07 19.62
C LYS A 40 -1.66 -6.98 18.88
N PHE A 41 -1.58 -7.03 17.56
CA PHE A 41 -2.26 -6.12 16.67
C PHE A 41 -3.09 -6.92 15.67
N VAL A 42 -4.19 -6.33 15.25
CA VAL A 42 -5.01 -6.87 14.17
C VAL A 42 -4.73 -6.08 12.92
N VAL A 43 -4.50 -6.80 11.82
CA VAL A 43 -4.41 -6.24 10.47
C VAL A 43 -5.53 -6.82 9.63
N ASP A 44 -6.24 -5.96 8.92
CA ASP A 44 -7.19 -6.31 7.88
C ASP A 44 -6.62 -5.81 6.54
N LEU A 45 -6.18 -6.74 5.69
CA LEU A 45 -5.56 -6.39 4.43
C LEU A 45 -6.57 -5.88 3.41
N MET A 46 -7.82 -6.37 3.45
CA MET A 46 -8.88 -5.96 2.53
C MET A 46 -9.35 -4.54 2.80
N ASN A 47 -9.51 -4.18 4.07
CA ASN A 47 -9.95 -2.84 4.46
C ASN A 47 -8.78 -1.86 4.66
N HIS A 48 -7.53 -2.30 4.44
CA HIS A 48 -6.33 -1.49 4.65
C HIS A 48 -6.19 -0.99 6.10
N GLU A 49 -6.57 -1.82 7.07
CA GLU A 49 -6.60 -1.44 8.46
C GLU A 49 -5.52 -2.14 9.29
N CYS A 50 -4.94 -1.38 10.22
CA CYS A 50 -4.14 -1.91 11.31
C CYS A 50 -4.62 -1.29 12.63
N SER A 51 -4.59 -2.04 13.73
CA SER A 51 -4.92 -1.52 15.07
C SER A 51 -4.12 -0.27 15.44
N ARG A 52 -2.90 -0.09 14.91
CA ARG A 52 -2.06 1.09 15.12
C ARG A 52 -2.43 2.29 14.26
N LYS A 53 -3.45 2.18 13.41
CA LYS A 53 -3.96 3.21 12.48
C LYS A 53 -2.98 3.75 11.44
N LYS A 54 -1.68 3.40 11.53
CA LYS A 54 -0.66 3.86 10.60
C LYS A 54 -1.00 3.52 9.15
N PHE A 55 -1.54 2.32 8.90
CA PHE A 55 -1.93 1.90 7.55
C PHE A 55 -3.06 2.80 6.99
N GLN A 56 -4.08 3.07 7.81
CA GLN A 56 -5.21 3.94 7.44
C GLN A 56 -4.77 5.39 7.23
N LEU A 57 -3.90 5.90 8.11
CA LEU A 57 -3.46 7.31 8.08
C LEU A 57 -2.49 7.59 6.94
N SER A 58 -1.60 6.65 6.64
CA SER A 58 -0.55 6.86 5.65
C SER A 58 -0.94 6.41 4.24
N GLY A 59 -1.97 5.54 4.13
CA GLY A 59 -2.36 4.89 2.89
C GLY A 59 -1.39 3.79 2.41
N TYR A 60 -0.21 3.66 3.03
CA TYR A 60 0.77 2.63 2.72
C TYR A 60 0.85 1.60 3.86
N PRO A 61 1.18 0.33 3.56
CA PRO A 61 1.24 -0.71 4.58
C PRO A 61 2.23 -0.37 5.71
N CYS A 62 1.79 -0.44 6.95
CA CYS A 62 2.67 -0.33 8.12
C CYS A 62 3.52 -1.60 8.29
N GLU A 63 4.48 -1.58 9.23
CA GLU A 63 5.34 -2.72 9.54
C GLU A 63 4.56 -4.03 9.83
N HIS A 64 3.42 -3.94 10.52
CA HIS A 64 2.53 -5.08 10.77
C HIS A 64 1.86 -5.58 9.48
N ALA A 65 1.35 -4.67 8.65
CA ALA A 65 0.71 -5.03 7.39
C ALA A 65 1.71 -5.64 6.41
N MET A 66 2.94 -5.11 6.36
CA MET A 66 4.03 -5.66 5.56
C MET A 66 4.36 -7.11 5.96
N SER A 67 4.37 -7.43 7.26
CA SER A 67 4.59 -8.80 7.73
C SER A 67 3.50 -9.77 7.23
N CYS A 68 2.25 -9.31 7.18
CA CYS A 68 1.14 -10.10 6.65
C CYS A 68 1.32 -10.30 5.15
N ILE A 69 1.50 -9.22 4.38
CA ILE A 69 1.64 -9.23 2.91
C ILE A 69 2.74 -10.20 2.46
N ARG A 70 3.89 -10.18 3.14
CA ARG A 70 5.02 -11.09 2.84
C ARG A 70 4.68 -12.57 3.06
N LYS A 71 3.77 -12.88 3.99
CA LYS A 71 3.41 -14.25 4.33
C LYS A 71 2.33 -14.83 3.42
N CYS A 72 1.40 -14.02 2.93
CA CYS A 72 0.21 -14.50 2.22
C CYS A 72 0.17 -14.22 0.71
N ASN A 73 1.29 -13.79 0.09
CA ASN A 73 1.33 -13.37 -1.32
C ASN A 73 0.18 -12.42 -1.67
N TYR A 74 -0.20 -11.55 -0.74
CA TYR A 74 -1.33 -10.66 -0.90
C TYR A 74 -1.05 -9.66 -2.03
N VAL A 75 -1.99 -9.56 -2.95
CA VAL A 75 -2.03 -8.54 -3.98
C VAL A 75 -3.31 -7.75 -3.78
N ASN A 76 -3.17 -6.43 -3.64
CA ASN A 76 -4.30 -5.55 -3.50
C ASN A 76 -5.24 -5.68 -4.72
N ASN A 77 -6.55 -5.65 -4.47
CA ASN A 77 -7.59 -5.66 -5.50
C ASN A 77 -7.35 -4.67 -6.63
N TYR A 78 -6.77 -3.49 -6.36
CA TYR A 78 -6.45 -2.50 -7.41
C TYR A 78 -5.50 -3.01 -8.49
N TYR A 79 -4.68 -4.02 -8.19
CA TYR A 79 -3.76 -4.64 -9.15
C TYR A 79 -4.31 -5.92 -9.80
N LYS A 80 -5.57 -6.27 -9.52
CA LYS A 80 -6.21 -7.41 -10.19
C LYS A 80 -6.56 -7.05 -11.64
N LYS A 81 -6.47 -8.05 -12.52
CA LYS A 81 -6.77 -7.91 -13.96
C LYS A 81 -8.12 -7.24 -14.21
N GLU A 82 -9.15 -7.61 -13.47
CA GLU A 82 -10.49 -7.05 -13.62
C GLU A 82 -10.52 -5.53 -13.40
N ILE A 83 -9.88 -5.07 -12.32
CA ILE A 83 -9.77 -3.63 -12.03
C ILE A 83 -8.91 -2.94 -13.07
N TYR A 84 -7.78 -3.54 -13.47
CA TYR A 84 -6.94 -3.00 -14.54
C TYR A 84 -7.74 -2.81 -15.84
N VAL A 85 -8.45 -3.83 -16.30
CA VAL A 85 -9.28 -3.75 -17.51
C VAL A 85 -10.34 -2.67 -17.35
N ASN A 86 -11.02 -2.60 -16.21
CA ASN A 86 -12.03 -1.57 -15.95
C ASN A 86 -11.45 -0.15 -15.93
N CYS A 87 -10.25 0.05 -15.38
CA CYS A 87 -9.57 1.34 -15.37
C CYS A 87 -9.13 1.78 -16.78
N TYR A 88 -8.66 0.84 -17.59
CA TYR A 88 -8.08 1.11 -18.92
C TYR A 88 -9.04 0.78 -20.07
N GLN A 89 -10.33 0.52 -19.80
CA GLN A 89 -11.32 0.24 -20.85
C GLN A 89 -11.63 1.46 -21.71
N HIS A 90 -11.38 2.66 -21.18
CA HIS A 90 -11.62 3.92 -21.87
C HIS A 90 -10.37 4.39 -22.61
N VAL A 91 -10.58 5.13 -23.69
CA VAL A 91 -9.49 5.70 -24.49
C VAL A 91 -8.67 6.67 -23.63
N ILE A 92 -7.38 6.37 -23.47
CA ILE A 92 -6.42 7.33 -22.94
C ILE A 92 -5.98 8.21 -24.10
N TYR A 93 -6.41 9.47 -24.08
CA TYR A 93 -5.96 10.45 -25.08
C TYR A 93 -4.45 10.68 -24.94
N PRO A 94 -3.72 10.78 -26.05
CA PRO A 94 -2.31 11.12 -26.01
C PRO A 94 -2.15 12.49 -25.32
N VAL A 95 -1.28 12.54 -24.33
CA VAL A 95 -0.85 13.81 -23.74
C VAL A 95 0.24 14.37 -24.66
N ASN A 96 0.22 15.69 -24.87
CA ASN A 96 1.29 16.39 -25.57
C ASN A 96 2.66 16.06 -24.96
N GLY A 97 3.74 16.21 -25.73
CA GLY A 97 5.10 15.93 -25.25
C GLY A 97 5.44 16.69 -23.97
N LEU A 98 6.38 16.16 -23.19
CA LEU A 98 6.85 16.75 -21.91
C LEU A 98 7.18 18.25 -22.01
N ASN A 99 7.62 18.71 -23.18
CA ASN A 99 7.93 20.11 -23.49
C ASN A 99 6.71 21.04 -23.55
N LEU A 100 5.50 20.49 -23.60
CA LEU A 100 4.21 21.19 -23.63
C LEU A 100 3.40 20.94 -22.34
N TRP A 101 3.98 20.20 -21.39
CA TRP A 101 3.40 20.14 -20.06
C TRP A 101 3.70 21.50 -19.44
N GLU A 102 2.66 22.32 -19.22
CA GLU A 102 2.83 23.50 -18.38
C GLU A 102 3.49 23.04 -17.07
N GLU A 103 4.45 23.81 -16.54
CA GLU A 103 5.09 23.55 -15.24
C GLU A 103 4.08 23.70 -14.08
N PHE A 104 2.99 22.94 -14.11
CA PHE A 104 1.96 22.97 -13.10
C PHE A 104 2.29 21.96 -12.01
N ARG A 105 2.72 22.52 -10.89
CA ARG A 105 2.75 21.88 -9.57
C ARG A 105 1.50 21.02 -9.38
N MET A 106 1.72 19.72 -9.22
CA MET A 106 0.77 18.68 -8.79
C MET A 106 -0.55 19.21 -8.19
N ILE A 107 -1.60 19.32 -9.00
CA ILE A 107 -2.98 19.10 -8.53
C ILE A 107 -3.65 18.23 -9.59
N MET A 108 -3.76 16.95 -9.26
CA MET A 108 -4.32 15.90 -10.08
C MET A 108 -5.78 16.17 -10.47
N CYS A 109 -6.14 15.74 -11.68
CA CYS A 109 -7.50 15.45 -12.13
C CYS A 109 -8.24 14.52 -11.14
N TYR A 110 -8.80 15.06 -10.06
CA TYR A 110 -9.67 14.33 -9.13
C TYR A 110 -11.16 14.51 -9.47
N HIS A 111 -11.51 15.41 -10.39
CA HIS A 111 -12.90 15.87 -10.56
C HIS A 111 -13.74 15.18 -11.64
N GLN A 112 -13.23 14.22 -12.42
CA GLN A 112 -14.06 13.58 -13.46
C GLN A 112 -14.74 12.26 -13.04
N CYS A 113 -14.41 11.66 -11.88
CA CYS A 113 -14.93 10.34 -11.48
C CYS A 113 -15.97 10.34 -10.34
N LEU A 114 -16.41 11.50 -9.83
CA LEU A 114 -17.42 11.60 -8.76
C LEU A 114 -18.71 12.31 -9.19
N GLY A 115 -19.10 12.17 -10.46
CA GLY A 115 -20.37 12.67 -10.96
C GLY A 115 -21.07 11.59 -11.76
N ASN A 116 -21.69 10.62 -11.06
CA ASN A 116 -22.87 9.86 -11.48
C ASN A 116 -23.28 8.94 -10.31
N GLN A 117 -23.95 9.55 -9.34
CA GLN A 117 -24.88 8.88 -8.43
C GLN A 117 -26.26 9.49 -8.68
#